data_AF-A0AAN8Q275-F1
#
_entry.id   AF-A0AAN8Q275-F1
#
_cell.length_a   1.000
_cell.length_b   1.000
_cell.length_c   1.000
_cell.angle_alpha   90.00
_cell.angle_beta   90.00
_cell.angle_gamma   90.00
#
_symmetry.space_group_name_H-M   'P 1'
#
loop_
_entity.id
_entity.type
_entity.pdbx_description
1 polymer ?
#
loop_
_entity_poly.entity_id
_entity_poly.type
_entity_poly.pdbx_seq_one_letter_code
_entity_poly.pdbx_strand_id
1 'polypeptide(L)'
;MRIRHLIEEFNDGLERICRHVFNIRHQYSQIRSLKQNLGADKALIHMDFSENFSCQYHQEVQSVHFGSSHNQATLHTVMLYTSAGSTPICTISDSVRKDPAAIWCHLNPILMFIKETFPEIKSLHFLSDGPSTQYKNRTNFAMFSKKIYDMGFMEASWNFLETSHGKGAPDGIGAVIKRTADRLISEKTDIPNSRILFENLNTITSIKLFFINSDDIIDEPLYNDIVAVKGTLKIHQLITTKFGEILFRDVSCFCQGVHCDCYQPSRIQILKSPDEIGEHTAETNDSPSKDNSNSDTNKDDIVVSPELVGQLCVVEYEGKF
;
A
#
# COMPACT_ATOMS: atom_id res chain seq x y z
N MET A 1 -30.97 -8.88 -24.61
CA MET A 1 -30.84 -7.88 -23.52
C MET A 1 -31.80 -6.74 -23.83
N ARG A 2 -32.70 -6.35 -22.89
CA ARG A 2 -33.67 -5.26 -23.15
C ARG A 2 -32.95 -3.90 -23.09
N ILE A 3 -33.32 -2.95 -23.96
CA ILE A 3 -32.69 -1.61 -24.05
C ILE A 3 -32.65 -0.88 -22.68
N ARG A 4 -33.65 -1.07 -21.81
CA ARG A 4 -33.66 -0.49 -20.46
C ARG A 4 -32.50 -0.98 -19.58
N HIS A 5 -32.20 -2.28 -19.64
CA HIS A 5 -31.08 -2.87 -18.90
C HIS A 5 -29.73 -2.33 -19.39
N LEU A 6 -29.60 -2.05 -20.69
CA LEU A 6 -28.42 -1.40 -21.24
C LEU A 6 -28.23 0.03 -20.72
N ILE A 7 -29.33 0.78 -20.58
CA ILE A 7 -29.29 2.16 -20.07
C ILE A 7 -28.93 2.18 -18.58
N GLU A 8 -29.47 1.25 -17.79
CA GLU A 8 -29.13 1.09 -16.36
C GLU A 8 -27.64 0.75 -16.18
N GLU A 9 -27.14 -0.28 -16.85
CA GLU A 9 -25.71 -0.66 -16.83
C GLU A 9 -24.79 0.48 -17.29
N PHE A 10 -25.21 1.24 -18.30
CA PHE A 10 -24.46 2.40 -18.77
C PHE A 10 -24.40 3.51 -17.72
N ASN A 11 -25.51 3.85 -17.07
CA ASN A 11 -25.56 4.87 -16.03
C ASN A 11 -24.74 4.47 -14.81
N ASP A 12 -24.83 3.21 -14.38
CA ASP A 12 -24.02 2.68 -13.28
C ASP A 12 -22.53 2.69 -13.63
N GLY A 13 -22.20 2.38 -14.89
CA GLY A 13 -20.85 2.50 -15.44
C GLY A 13 -20.34 3.94 -15.42
N LEU A 14 -21.18 4.92 -15.80
CA LEU A 14 -20.84 6.33 -15.79
C LEU A 14 -20.52 6.83 -14.38
N GLU A 15 -21.34 6.52 -13.37
CA GLU A 15 -21.06 6.95 -12.00
C GLU A 15 -19.70 6.41 -11.51
N ARG A 16 -19.44 5.12 -11.77
CA ARG A 16 -18.17 4.48 -11.41
C ARG A 16 -16.97 5.14 -12.08
N ILE A 17 -17.07 5.42 -13.38
CA ILE A 17 -15.99 6.09 -14.13
C ILE A 17 -15.79 7.52 -13.64
N CYS A 18 -16.87 8.28 -13.41
CA CYS A 18 -16.79 9.64 -12.87
C CYS A 18 -16.08 9.66 -11.51
N ARG A 19 -16.43 8.73 -10.60
CA ARG A 19 -15.76 8.62 -9.30
C ARG A 19 -14.31 8.21 -9.43
N HIS A 20 -13.99 7.25 -10.30
CA HIS A 20 -12.63 6.83 -10.58
C HIS A 20 -11.76 7.98 -11.10
N VAL A 21 -12.24 8.74 -12.10
CA VAL A 21 -11.55 9.91 -12.66
C VAL A 21 -11.39 11.01 -11.61
N PHE A 22 -12.41 11.24 -10.78
CA PHE A 22 -12.33 12.17 -9.67
C PHE A 22 -11.24 11.77 -8.67
N ASN A 23 -11.24 10.51 -8.22
CA ASN A 23 -10.27 9.98 -7.26
C ASN A 23 -8.84 10.16 -7.77
N ILE A 24 -8.58 9.77 -9.02
CA ILE A 24 -7.27 9.93 -9.66
C ILE A 24 -6.81 11.39 -9.60
N ARG A 25 -7.63 12.31 -10.11
CA ARG A 25 -7.28 13.74 -10.17
C ARG A 25 -7.06 14.31 -8.77
N HIS A 26 -7.93 13.96 -7.83
CA HIS A 26 -7.84 14.42 -6.46
C HIS A 26 -6.59 13.89 -5.76
N GLN A 27 -6.35 12.57 -5.78
CA GLN A 27 -5.19 11.93 -5.18
C GLN A 27 -3.88 12.50 -5.71
N TYR A 28 -3.73 12.62 -7.04
CA TYR A 28 -2.51 13.21 -7.61
C TYR A 28 -2.31 14.67 -7.19
N SER A 29 -3.39 15.46 -7.11
CA SER A 29 -3.32 16.85 -6.62
C SER A 29 -2.88 16.90 -5.16
N GLN A 30 -3.47 16.06 -4.31
CA GLN A 30 -3.17 15.98 -2.88
C GLN A 30 -1.73 15.52 -2.62
N ILE A 31 -1.29 14.45 -3.28
CA ILE A 31 0.08 13.93 -3.15
C ILE A 31 1.11 14.92 -3.70
N ARG A 32 0.79 15.64 -4.79
CA ARG A 32 1.67 16.71 -5.29
C ARG A 32 1.81 17.83 -4.25
N SER A 33 0.71 18.28 -3.67
CA SER A 33 0.73 19.30 -2.61
C SER A 33 1.52 18.82 -1.39
N LEU A 34 1.33 17.57 -0.97
CA LEU A 34 2.07 16.96 0.13
C LEU A 34 3.59 16.96 -0.13
N LYS A 35 4.03 16.58 -1.33
CA LYS A 35 5.45 16.58 -1.72
C LYS A 35 6.04 18.00 -1.72
N GLN A 36 5.29 18.99 -2.19
CA GLN A 36 5.74 20.38 -2.28
C GLN A 36 5.84 21.06 -0.91
N ASN A 37 5.01 20.63 0.04
CA ASN A 37 4.89 21.24 1.38
C ASN A 37 5.38 20.29 2.48
N LEU A 38 6.30 19.37 2.15
CA LEU A 38 6.79 18.38 3.10
C LEU A 38 7.71 19.06 4.12
N GLY A 39 7.28 19.07 5.39
CA GLY A 39 8.06 19.62 6.51
C GLY A 39 9.30 18.79 6.82
N ALA A 40 10.24 19.37 7.57
CA ALA A 40 11.44 18.65 8.03
C ALA A 40 11.10 17.47 8.94
N ASP A 41 10.00 17.58 9.69
CA ASP A 41 9.47 16.55 10.59
C ASP A 41 8.69 15.43 9.89
N LYS A 42 8.65 15.41 8.55
CA LYS A 42 7.82 14.50 7.76
C LYS A 42 8.59 13.81 6.65
N ALA A 43 8.21 12.56 6.36
CA ALA A 43 8.66 11.81 5.21
C ALA A 43 7.48 11.28 4.38
N LEU A 44 7.65 11.21 3.06
CA LEU A 44 6.77 10.45 2.18
C LEU A 44 7.54 9.25 1.61
N ILE A 45 7.01 8.05 1.86
CA ILE A 45 7.52 6.76 1.43
C ILE A 45 6.62 6.27 0.30
N HIS A 46 7.04 6.51 -0.95
CA HIS A 46 6.35 5.98 -2.12
C HIS A 46 6.96 4.63 -2.48
N MET A 47 6.18 3.56 -2.41
CA MET A 47 6.69 2.20 -2.53
C MET A 47 5.83 1.31 -3.41
N ASP A 48 6.49 0.31 -3.99
CA ASP A 48 5.84 -0.79 -4.68
C ASP A 48 6.75 -2.03 -4.70
N PHE A 49 6.16 -3.21 -4.87
CA PHE A 49 6.89 -4.42 -5.23
C PHE A 49 7.04 -4.49 -6.75
N SER A 50 8.27 -4.33 -7.23
CA SER A 50 8.58 -4.66 -8.63
C SER A 50 8.31 -6.15 -8.88
N GLU A 51 8.05 -6.48 -10.15
CA GLU A 51 8.18 -7.84 -10.64
C GLU A 51 9.51 -8.44 -10.19
N ASN A 52 9.46 -9.70 -9.77
CA ASN A 52 10.61 -10.43 -9.26
C ASN A 52 11.69 -10.54 -10.35
N PHE A 53 12.95 -10.45 -9.94
CA PHE A 53 14.06 -10.65 -10.85
C PHE A 53 14.40 -12.13 -10.94
N SER A 54 14.38 -12.68 -12.16
CA SER A 54 14.85 -14.04 -12.42
C SER A 54 16.37 -14.07 -12.46
N CYS A 55 16.98 -14.74 -11.48
CA CYS A 55 18.42 -14.93 -11.37
C CYS A 55 18.94 -15.79 -12.53
N GLN A 56 20.00 -15.33 -13.18
CA GLN A 56 20.51 -15.87 -14.43
C GLN A 56 22.02 -16.00 -14.40
N TYR A 57 22.52 -16.93 -15.21
CA TYR A 57 23.95 -17.11 -15.48
C TYR A 57 24.30 -16.43 -16.80
N HIS A 58 25.53 -15.95 -16.93
CA HIS A 58 26.03 -15.40 -18.19
C HIS A 58 25.99 -16.44 -19.32
N GLN A 59 26.32 -17.68 -19.01
CA GLN A 59 26.15 -18.83 -19.89
C GLN A 59 25.24 -19.84 -19.20
N GLU A 60 24.07 -20.10 -19.77
CA GLU A 60 23.17 -21.12 -19.26
C GLU A 60 23.83 -22.50 -19.36
N VAL A 61 24.15 -23.08 -18.20
CA VAL A 61 24.56 -24.49 -18.13
C VAL A 61 23.32 -25.33 -18.49
N GLN A 62 23.45 -26.26 -19.44
CA GLN A 62 22.34 -27.12 -19.92
C GLN A 62 21.51 -27.76 -18.80
N SER A 63 22.09 -27.97 -17.61
CA SER A 63 21.40 -28.53 -16.43
C SER A 63 20.35 -27.61 -15.80
N VAL A 64 20.46 -26.29 -15.95
CA VAL A 64 19.47 -25.32 -15.41
C VAL A 64 18.19 -25.34 -16.25
N HIS A 65 18.32 -25.66 -17.55
CA HIS A 65 17.20 -25.71 -18.49
C HIS A 65 16.21 -26.86 -18.21
N PHE A 66 16.63 -27.89 -17.47
CA PHE A 66 15.82 -29.09 -17.19
C PHE A 66 15.50 -29.32 -15.70
N GLY A 67 16.04 -28.53 -14.78
CA GLY A 67 16.13 -28.94 -13.36
C GLY A 67 15.44 -28.07 -12.30
N SER A 68 15.24 -26.76 -12.49
CA SER A 68 14.69 -25.90 -11.44
C SER A 68 14.18 -24.58 -12.02
N SER A 69 13.04 -24.07 -11.53
CA SER A 69 12.67 -22.67 -11.75
C SER A 69 13.85 -21.78 -11.36
N HIS A 70 14.24 -20.84 -12.23
CA HIS A 70 15.28 -19.86 -11.88
C HIS A 70 14.99 -19.26 -10.50
N ASN A 71 16.01 -19.21 -9.64
CA ASN A 71 15.89 -18.52 -8.36
C ASN A 71 15.38 -17.10 -8.62
N GLN A 72 14.42 -16.65 -7.82
CA GLN A 72 13.86 -15.32 -7.98
C GLN A 72 14.29 -14.43 -6.81
N ALA A 73 14.53 -13.16 -7.11
CA ALA A 73 14.74 -12.14 -6.11
C ALA A 73 13.53 -11.21 -6.06
N THR A 74 12.94 -11.05 -4.88
CA THR A 74 11.89 -10.06 -4.64
C THR A 74 12.53 -8.69 -4.48
N LEU A 75 11.98 -7.71 -5.20
CA LEU A 75 12.43 -6.32 -5.18
C LEU A 75 11.31 -5.44 -4.63
N HIS A 76 11.52 -4.90 -3.43
CA HIS A 76 10.64 -3.86 -2.89
C HIS A 76 11.33 -2.51 -3.02
N THR A 77 10.75 -1.67 -3.87
CA THR A 77 11.32 -0.42 -4.37
C THR A 77 10.64 0.77 -3.72
N VAL A 78 11.45 1.73 -3.25
CA VAL A 78 10.96 2.86 -2.46
C VAL A 78 11.63 4.15 -2.93
N MET A 79 10.83 5.15 -3.24
CA MET A 79 11.29 6.52 -3.33
C MET A 79 10.92 7.26 -2.04
N LEU A 80 11.93 7.54 -1.23
CA LEU A 80 11.80 8.34 -0.01
C LEU A 80 11.90 9.82 -0.38
N TYR A 81 10.91 10.62 0.01
CA TYR A 81 10.94 12.07 -0.08
C TYR A 81 11.04 12.66 1.33
N THR A 82 11.97 13.58 1.52
CA THR A 82 12.13 14.40 2.72
C THR A 82 12.32 15.87 2.32
N SER A 83 12.35 16.78 3.28
CA SER A 83 12.70 18.18 3.00
C SER A 83 14.12 18.36 2.42
N ALA A 84 15.01 17.39 2.65
CA ALA A 84 16.38 17.40 2.14
C ALA A 84 16.51 16.88 0.69
N GLY A 85 15.47 16.23 0.15
CA GLY A 85 15.48 15.73 -1.22
C GLY A 85 14.81 14.37 -1.39
N SER A 86 15.20 13.65 -2.44
CA SER A 86 14.65 12.33 -2.77
C SER A 86 15.74 11.27 -2.77
N THR A 87 15.49 10.16 -2.08
CA THR A 87 16.44 9.05 -1.94
C THR A 87 15.81 7.78 -2.51
N PRO A 88 16.33 7.21 -3.62
CA PRO A 88 15.88 5.93 -4.12
C PRO A 88 16.47 4.80 -3.28
N ILE A 89 15.61 3.87 -2.88
CA ILE A 89 15.94 2.72 -2.02
C ILE A 89 15.35 1.46 -2.65
N CYS A 90 16.07 0.35 -2.57
CA CYS A 90 15.55 -0.96 -2.94
C CYS A 90 15.97 -2.00 -1.91
N THR A 91 15.01 -2.76 -1.40
CA THR A 91 15.29 -3.94 -0.59
C THR A 91 15.17 -5.20 -1.44
N ILE A 92 16.09 -6.15 -1.24
CA ILE A 92 16.22 -7.38 -2.03
C ILE A 92 16.08 -8.58 -1.09
N SER A 93 15.26 -9.57 -1.45
CA SER A 93 15.10 -10.82 -0.70
C SER A 93 15.07 -12.04 -1.61
N ASP A 94 15.45 -13.20 -1.10
CA ASP A 94 15.18 -14.52 -1.67
C ASP A 94 13.74 -15.01 -1.44
N SER A 95 13.04 -14.47 -0.44
CA SER A 95 11.64 -14.80 -0.22
C SER A 95 10.74 -14.17 -1.30
N VAL A 96 9.78 -14.96 -1.81
CA VAL A 96 8.75 -14.49 -2.76
C VAL A 96 7.51 -13.91 -2.08
N ARG A 97 7.47 -13.89 -0.74
CA ARG A 97 6.34 -13.40 0.04
C ARG A 97 6.16 -11.90 -0.15
N LYS A 98 4.90 -11.46 -0.28
CA LYS A 98 4.49 -10.05 -0.36
C LYS A 98 3.33 -9.73 0.58
N ASP A 99 3.12 -10.60 1.57
CA ASP A 99 2.12 -10.44 2.61
C ASP A 99 2.58 -9.41 3.68
N PRO A 100 1.74 -9.07 4.67
CA PRO A 100 2.07 -8.06 5.67
C PRO A 100 3.38 -8.32 6.43
N ALA A 101 3.71 -9.57 6.80
CA ALA A 101 4.96 -9.86 7.49
C ALA A 101 6.16 -9.52 6.60
N ALA A 102 6.10 -9.88 5.32
CA ALA A 102 7.12 -9.51 4.34
C ALA A 102 7.20 -7.98 4.15
N ILE A 103 6.06 -7.29 4.02
CA ILE A 103 6.00 -5.83 3.88
C ILE A 103 6.74 -5.14 5.03
N TRP A 104 6.44 -5.51 6.28
CA TRP A 104 7.05 -4.89 7.45
C TRP A 104 8.51 -5.28 7.64
N CYS A 105 8.91 -6.49 7.23
CA CYS A 105 10.32 -6.88 7.19
C CYS A 105 11.10 -6.04 6.17
N HIS A 106 10.56 -5.83 4.97
CA HIS A 106 11.13 -4.93 3.95
C HIS A 106 11.16 -3.46 4.38
N LEU A 107 10.14 -2.98 5.12
CA LEU A 107 10.09 -1.62 5.63
C LEU A 107 11.04 -1.38 6.81
N ASN A 108 11.34 -2.40 7.62
CA ASN A 108 12.15 -2.26 8.83
C ASN A 108 13.50 -1.55 8.60
N PRO A 109 14.39 -2.00 7.68
CA PRO A 109 15.66 -1.30 7.46
C PRO A 109 15.47 0.11 6.88
N ILE A 110 14.39 0.36 6.13
CA ILE A 110 14.07 1.68 5.59
C ILE A 110 13.69 2.64 6.70
N LEU A 111 12.85 2.19 7.63
CA LEU A 111 12.39 2.99 8.77
C LEU A 111 13.53 3.23 9.77
N MET A 112 14.42 2.26 9.98
CA MET A 112 15.68 2.45 10.74
C MET A 112 16.58 3.50 10.07
N PHE A 113 16.79 3.39 8.75
CA PHE A 113 17.57 4.37 8.00
C PHE A 113 17.00 5.79 8.12
N ILE A 114 15.67 5.94 8.05
CA ILE A 114 15.00 7.24 8.22
C ILE A 114 15.30 7.80 9.60
N LYS A 115 15.19 7.00 10.66
CA LYS A 115 15.49 7.44 12.03
C LYS A 115 16.94 7.88 12.24
N GLU A 116 17.87 7.13 11.69
CA GLU A 116 19.29 7.40 11.84
C GLU A 116 19.72 8.63 11.04
N THR A 117 19.16 8.81 9.86
CA THR A 117 19.57 9.87 8.92
C THR A 117 18.80 11.17 9.12
N PHE A 118 17.53 11.07 9.54
CA PHE A 118 16.60 12.19 9.70
C PHE A 118 15.87 12.10 11.05
N PRO A 119 16.58 12.25 12.18
CA PRO A 119 16.01 12.08 13.53
C PRO A 119 14.87 13.06 13.86
N GLU A 120 14.75 14.15 13.11
CA GLU A 120 13.66 15.11 13.20
C GLU A 120 12.31 14.57 12.70
N ILE A 121 12.31 13.53 11.86
CA ILE A 121 11.11 12.97 11.25
C ILE A 121 10.29 12.23 12.30
N LYS A 122 9.05 12.69 12.48
CA LYS A 122 8.09 12.19 13.46
C LYS A 122 6.82 11.65 12.81
N SER A 123 6.46 12.16 11.63
CA SER A 123 5.27 11.74 10.89
C SER A 123 5.63 11.10 9.56
N LEU A 124 4.98 9.98 9.24
CA LEU A 124 5.21 9.24 7.99
C LEU A 124 3.98 9.26 7.09
N HIS A 125 4.19 9.43 5.79
CA HIS A 125 3.18 9.23 4.77
C HIS A 125 3.60 8.09 3.86
N PHE A 126 2.85 7.01 3.83
CA PHE A 126 3.05 5.92 2.89
C PHE A 126 2.16 6.15 1.67
N LEU A 127 2.70 5.84 0.50
CA LEU A 127 1.99 5.85 -0.78
C LEU A 127 2.29 4.53 -1.50
N SER A 128 1.26 3.76 -1.81
CA SER A 128 1.39 2.47 -2.49
C SER A 128 0.17 2.18 -3.34
N ASP A 129 0.25 1.12 -4.13
CA ASP A 129 -0.93 0.51 -4.73
C ASP A 129 -1.80 -0.19 -3.70
N GLY A 130 -3.02 -0.51 -4.10
CA GLY A 130 -4.06 -1.10 -3.25
C GLY A 130 -4.40 -2.58 -3.45
N PRO A 131 -3.54 -3.50 -3.93
CA PRO A 131 -3.93 -4.90 -4.02
C PRO A 131 -4.14 -5.50 -2.63
N SER A 132 -5.25 -6.23 -2.45
CA SER A 132 -5.62 -6.84 -1.18
C SER A 132 -4.69 -7.99 -0.77
N THR A 133 -3.97 -8.57 -1.72
CA THR A 133 -2.95 -9.60 -1.45
C THR A 133 -1.65 -9.02 -0.86
N GLN A 134 -1.48 -7.68 -0.86
CA GLN A 134 -0.26 -7.01 -0.38
C GLN A 134 -0.60 -5.89 0.60
N TYR A 135 -0.69 -4.63 0.16
CA TYR A 135 -0.77 -3.47 1.05
C TYR A 135 -2.17 -3.24 1.64
N LYS A 136 -3.24 -3.59 0.92
CA LYS A 136 -4.62 -3.19 1.27
C LYS A 136 -5.42 -4.31 1.93
N ASN A 137 -4.93 -4.79 3.08
CA ASN A 137 -5.61 -5.82 3.86
C ASN A 137 -5.64 -5.54 5.37
N ARG A 138 -6.56 -6.23 6.05
CA ARG A 138 -6.83 -6.09 7.49
C ARG A 138 -5.58 -6.28 8.35
N THR A 139 -4.76 -7.29 8.05
CA THR A 139 -3.54 -7.58 8.83
C THR A 139 -2.51 -6.46 8.66
N ASN A 140 -2.34 -5.93 7.45
CA ASN A 140 -1.45 -4.78 7.24
C ASN A 140 -1.97 -3.53 7.97
N PHE A 141 -3.28 -3.32 8.05
CA PHE A 141 -3.86 -2.17 8.76
C PHE A 141 -3.59 -2.25 10.27
N ALA A 142 -3.71 -3.46 10.84
CA ALA A 142 -3.36 -3.71 12.23
C ALA A 142 -1.86 -3.48 12.49
N MET A 143 -0.98 -4.09 11.67
CA MET A 143 0.47 -3.89 11.76
C MET A 143 0.84 -2.42 11.60
N PHE A 144 0.19 -1.68 10.69
CA PHE A 144 0.36 -0.24 10.54
C PHE A 144 0.05 0.53 11.83
N SER A 145 -1.07 0.26 12.48
CA SER A 145 -1.41 0.92 13.75
C SER A 145 -0.49 0.56 14.92
N LYS A 146 0.30 -0.52 14.81
CA LYS A 146 1.22 -1.00 15.86
C LYS A 146 2.65 -0.55 15.60
N LYS A 147 3.19 -0.92 14.44
CA LYS A 147 4.61 -0.78 14.07
C LYS A 147 5.10 0.65 14.02
N ILE A 148 4.22 1.59 13.69
CA ILE A 148 4.53 3.02 13.69
C ILE A 148 5.00 3.48 15.08
N TYR A 149 4.34 3.03 16.15
CA TYR A 149 4.69 3.38 17.53
C TYR A 149 5.79 2.50 18.11
N ASP A 150 5.83 1.20 17.76
CA ASP A 150 6.97 0.34 18.12
C ASP A 150 8.29 0.94 17.60
N MET A 151 8.22 1.56 16.43
CA MET A 151 9.29 2.32 15.82
C MET A 151 9.26 3.79 16.21
N GLY A 152 8.64 4.21 17.32
CA GLY A 152 8.73 5.56 17.89
C GLY A 152 8.35 6.74 16.99
N PHE A 153 7.58 6.54 15.92
CA PHE A 153 6.95 7.62 15.17
C PHE A 153 5.66 8.06 15.88
N MET A 154 5.24 9.32 15.68
CA MET A 154 4.09 9.90 16.38
C MET A 154 2.77 9.65 15.66
N GLU A 155 2.79 9.67 14.34
CA GLU A 155 1.62 9.43 13.51
C GLU A 155 2.05 8.96 12.12
N ALA A 156 1.12 8.31 11.41
CA ALA A 156 1.33 8.01 10.01
C ALA A 156 0.03 8.02 9.21
N SER A 157 0.14 8.22 7.90
CA SER A 157 -0.94 7.96 6.95
C SER A 157 -0.52 6.96 5.89
N TRP A 158 -1.38 6.03 5.51
CA TRP A 158 -1.19 5.16 4.35
C TRP A 158 -2.19 5.53 3.26
N ASN A 159 -1.69 5.90 2.08
CA ASN A 159 -2.50 6.35 0.96
C ASN A 159 -2.41 5.32 -0.16
N PHE A 160 -3.57 4.82 -0.59
CA PHE A 160 -3.67 3.85 -1.68
C PHE A 160 -4.00 4.58 -2.97
N LEU A 161 -3.25 4.32 -4.04
CA LEU A 161 -3.56 4.83 -5.37
C LEU A 161 -4.76 4.10 -5.95
N GLU A 162 -5.55 4.82 -6.75
CA GLU A 162 -6.64 4.25 -7.53
C GLU A 162 -6.11 3.15 -8.48
N THR A 163 -6.88 2.08 -8.67
CA THR A 163 -6.44 0.92 -9.46
C THR A 163 -6.06 1.30 -10.88
N SER A 164 -5.03 0.64 -11.44
CA SER A 164 -4.47 0.91 -12.78
C SER A 164 -3.76 2.26 -12.95
N HIS A 165 -3.65 3.07 -11.89
CA HIS A 165 -2.94 4.35 -11.88
C HIS A 165 -1.75 4.37 -10.90
N GLY A 166 -1.28 3.19 -10.51
CA GLY A 166 -0.19 2.99 -9.56
C GLY A 166 1.22 3.35 -10.03
N LYS A 167 1.39 3.56 -11.33
CA LYS A 167 2.72 3.75 -11.91
C LYS A 167 3.42 4.97 -11.31
N GLY A 168 4.65 4.79 -10.88
CA GLY A 168 5.34 5.76 -10.05
C GLY A 168 6.85 5.69 -10.10
N ALA A 169 7.47 6.49 -9.23
CA ALA A 169 8.92 6.47 -9.02
C ALA A 169 9.48 5.07 -8.64
N PRO A 170 8.78 4.23 -7.84
CA PRO A 170 9.21 2.86 -7.56
C PRO A 170 9.47 2.01 -8.81
N ASP A 171 8.63 2.10 -9.84
CA ASP A 171 8.82 1.37 -11.10
C ASP A 171 10.16 1.72 -11.77
N GLY A 172 10.52 3.00 -11.75
CA GLY A 172 11.78 3.49 -12.30
C GLY A 172 12.99 2.91 -11.57
N ILE A 173 12.91 2.82 -10.23
CA ILE A 173 13.95 2.20 -9.40
C ILE A 173 14.07 0.72 -9.75
N GLY A 174 12.95 0.00 -9.81
CA GLY A 174 12.92 -1.42 -10.20
C GLY A 174 13.49 -1.65 -11.60
N ALA A 175 13.17 -0.78 -12.56
CA ALA A 175 13.73 -0.86 -13.90
C ALA A 175 15.25 -0.63 -13.93
N VAL A 176 15.78 0.32 -13.16
CA VAL A 176 17.23 0.57 -13.06
C VAL A 176 17.95 -0.63 -12.45
N ILE A 177 17.41 -1.18 -11.35
CA ILE A 177 17.97 -2.37 -10.69
C ILE A 177 18.04 -3.55 -11.65
N LYS A 178 16.93 -3.88 -12.32
CA LYS A 178 16.85 -5.01 -13.25
C LYS A 178 17.78 -4.82 -14.46
N ARG A 179 17.75 -3.66 -15.12
CA ARG A 179 18.64 -3.37 -16.25
C ARG A 179 20.13 -3.42 -15.86
N THR A 180 20.46 -2.99 -14.65
CA THR A 180 21.85 -3.05 -14.17
C THR A 180 22.28 -4.50 -13.95
N ALA A 181 21.42 -5.33 -13.39
CA ALA A 181 21.67 -6.76 -13.24
C ALA A 181 21.80 -7.47 -14.60
N ASP A 182 20.88 -7.20 -15.53
CA ASP A 182 20.94 -7.75 -16.90
C ASP A 182 22.24 -7.35 -17.62
N ARG A 183 22.69 -6.11 -17.43
CA ARG A 183 23.97 -5.64 -17.97
C ARG A 183 25.15 -6.42 -17.38
N LEU A 184 25.20 -6.63 -16.06
CA LEU A 184 26.25 -7.43 -15.43
C LEU A 184 26.30 -8.87 -15.97
N ILE A 185 25.12 -9.48 -16.18
CA ILE A 185 25.02 -10.82 -16.79
C ILE A 185 25.57 -10.80 -18.22
N SER A 186 25.24 -9.78 -19.01
CA SER A 186 25.80 -9.62 -20.35
C SER A 186 27.32 -9.41 -20.35
N GLU A 187 27.86 -8.82 -19.29
CA GLU A 187 29.29 -8.55 -19.06
C GLU A 187 30.04 -9.71 -18.38
N LYS A 188 29.48 -10.92 -18.42
CA LYS A 188 30.07 -12.17 -17.91
C LYS A 188 30.02 -12.37 -16.39
N THR A 189 29.07 -11.75 -15.71
CA THR A 189 28.84 -11.96 -14.27
C THR A 189 27.65 -12.89 -14.05
N ASP A 190 27.87 -14.00 -13.35
CA ASP A 190 26.77 -14.87 -12.94
C ASP A 190 26.03 -14.29 -11.73
N ILE A 191 24.69 -14.29 -11.78
CA ILE A 191 23.82 -13.88 -10.68
C ILE A 191 22.90 -15.06 -10.33
N PRO A 192 23.39 -16.05 -9.56
CA PRO A 192 22.65 -17.28 -9.29
C PRO A 192 21.56 -17.14 -8.21
N ASN A 193 21.59 -16.09 -7.39
CA ASN A 193 20.66 -15.87 -6.30
C ASN A 193 20.56 -14.38 -5.89
N SER A 194 19.59 -14.06 -5.03
CA SER A 194 19.31 -12.70 -4.55
C SER A 194 20.47 -12.08 -3.76
N ARG A 195 21.29 -12.90 -3.08
CA ARG A 195 22.44 -12.42 -2.31
C ARG A 195 23.54 -11.90 -3.24
N ILE A 196 23.89 -12.67 -4.27
CA ILE A 196 24.86 -12.24 -5.29
C ILE A 196 24.32 -11.04 -6.08
N LEU A 197 23.02 -10.99 -6.35
CA LEU A 197 22.38 -9.81 -6.94
C LEU A 197 22.61 -8.56 -6.07
N PHE A 198 22.34 -8.66 -4.77
CA PHE A 198 22.53 -7.56 -3.82
C PHE A 198 24.00 -7.09 -3.76
N GLU A 199 24.95 -8.02 -3.60
CA GLU A 199 26.37 -7.69 -3.47
C GLU A 199 26.90 -6.96 -4.70
N ASN A 200 26.59 -7.47 -5.88
CA ASN A 200 27.02 -6.85 -7.13
C ASN A 200 26.42 -5.44 -7.30
N LEU A 201 25.11 -5.30 -7.11
CA LEU A 201 24.43 -4.01 -7.30
C LEU A 201 24.84 -2.96 -6.26
N ASN A 202 25.16 -3.38 -5.02
CA ASN A 202 25.52 -2.45 -3.95
C ASN A 202 26.86 -1.73 -4.21
N THR A 203 27.71 -2.28 -5.09
CA THR A 203 29.00 -1.67 -5.44
C THR A 203 28.93 -0.70 -6.61
N ILE A 204 27.87 -0.77 -7.43
CA ILE A 204 27.78 -0.04 -8.71
C ILE A 204 26.60 0.91 -8.82
N THR A 205 25.54 0.71 -8.03
CA THR A 205 24.35 1.56 -8.08
C THR A 205 24.42 2.67 -7.05
N SER A 206 23.84 3.82 -7.37
CA SER A 206 23.62 4.91 -6.41
C SER A 206 22.34 4.72 -5.57
N ILE A 207 21.55 3.69 -5.89
CA ILE A 207 20.34 3.34 -5.15
C ILE A 207 20.77 2.71 -3.82
N LYS A 208 20.19 3.18 -2.71
CA LYS A 208 20.48 2.59 -1.40
C LYS A 208 19.89 1.18 -1.36
N LEU A 209 20.71 0.17 -1.08
CA LEU A 209 20.26 -1.21 -1.01
C LEU A 209 20.23 -1.75 0.42
N PHE A 210 19.26 -2.62 0.68
CA PHE A 210 19.20 -3.46 1.88
C PHE A 210 18.89 -4.90 1.47
N PHE A 211 19.47 -5.86 2.19
CA PHE A 211 19.18 -7.28 2.00
C PHE A 211 18.27 -7.77 3.12
N ILE A 212 17.25 -8.55 2.77
CA ILE A 212 16.30 -9.17 3.69
C ILE A 212 16.44 -10.68 3.58
N ASN A 213 16.81 -11.34 4.68
CA ASN A 213 16.84 -12.79 4.75
C ASN A 213 15.40 -13.32 4.89
N SER A 214 15.05 -14.39 4.17
CA SER A 214 13.76 -15.07 4.31
C SER A 214 13.43 -15.45 5.75
N ASP A 215 14.45 -15.80 6.55
CA ASP A 215 14.29 -16.22 7.94
C ASP A 215 13.84 -15.06 8.86
N ASP A 216 14.09 -13.81 8.45
CA ASP A 216 13.64 -12.62 9.19
C ASP A 216 12.17 -12.28 8.91
N ILE A 217 11.54 -12.96 7.94
CA ILE A 217 10.12 -12.77 7.61
C ILE A 217 9.26 -13.68 8.49
N ILE A 218 9.01 -13.20 9.70
CA ILE A 218 8.28 -13.94 10.73
C ILE A 218 6.85 -13.39 10.85
N ASP A 219 5.87 -14.28 10.87
CA ASP A 219 4.48 -13.92 11.12
C ASP A 219 4.27 -13.53 12.58
N GLU A 220 3.86 -12.29 12.83
CA GLU A 220 3.49 -11.88 14.17
C GLU A 220 2.12 -12.45 14.58
N PRO A 221 1.97 -12.93 15.82
CA PRO A 221 0.72 -13.47 16.34
C PRO A 221 -0.26 -12.31 16.62
N LEU A 222 -0.82 -11.72 15.57
CA LEU A 222 -1.87 -10.70 15.68
C LEU A 222 -3.28 -11.31 15.52
N TYR A 223 -3.38 -12.64 15.30
CA TYR A 223 -4.52 -13.27 14.62
C TYR A 223 -5.84 -13.33 15.39
N ASN A 224 -5.88 -13.12 16.71
CA ASN A 224 -7.10 -13.34 17.50
C ASN A 224 -7.90 -12.07 17.82
N ASP A 225 -7.34 -10.88 17.64
CA ASP A 225 -7.94 -9.63 18.15
C ASP A 225 -8.14 -8.54 17.08
N ILE A 226 -7.95 -8.86 15.79
CA ILE A 226 -8.09 -7.85 14.72
C ILE A 226 -9.55 -7.64 14.34
N VAL A 227 -10.05 -6.44 14.57
CA VAL A 227 -11.41 -6.06 14.16
C VAL A 227 -11.50 -5.92 12.64
N ALA A 228 -12.57 -6.42 12.05
CA ALA A 228 -12.80 -6.32 10.61
C ALA A 228 -13.17 -4.90 10.20
N VAL A 229 -12.46 -4.35 9.21
CA VAL A 229 -12.76 -3.05 8.60
C VAL A 229 -13.72 -3.27 7.44
N LYS A 230 -14.92 -2.68 7.51
CA LYS A 230 -15.91 -2.76 6.43
C LYS A 230 -15.48 -1.85 5.27
N GLY A 231 -15.76 -2.28 4.04
CA GLY A 231 -15.53 -1.45 2.86
C GLY A 231 -14.06 -1.27 2.47
N THR A 232 -13.16 -2.16 2.89
CA THR A 232 -11.70 -2.07 2.66
C THR A 232 -11.33 -1.63 1.24
N LEU A 233 -11.99 -2.18 0.21
CA LEU A 233 -11.70 -1.86 -1.19
C LEU A 233 -11.93 -0.39 -1.56
N LYS A 234 -12.84 0.33 -0.87
CA LYS A 234 -13.14 1.75 -1.12
C LYS A 234 -12.15 2.70 -0.44
N ILE A 235 -11.43 2.23 0.58
CA ILE A 235 -10.54 3.05 1.38
C ILE A 235 -9.35 3.51 0.53
N HIS A 236 -9.09 4.82 0.47
CA HIS A 236 -7.88 5.36 -0.18
C HIS A 236 -6.93 6.04 0.80
N GLN A 237 -7.33 6.20 2.06
CA GLN A 237 -6.46 6.73 3.09
C GLN A 237 -6.75 6.08 4.44
N LEU A 238 -5.69 5.62 5.08
CA LEU A 238 -5.64 5.23 6.49
C LEU A 238 -4.76 6.22 7.23
N ILE A 239 -5.10 6.47 8.48
CA ILE A 239 -4.36 7.33 9.39
C ILE A 239 -4.30 6.62 10.73
N THR A 240 -3.15 6.61 11.38
CA THR A 240 -3.00 6.18 12.76
C THR A 240 -2.28 7.26 13.54
N THR A 241 -2.86 7.61 14.69
CA THR A 241 -2.33 8.61 15.64
C THR A 241 -2.27 8.08 17.06
N LYS A 242 -2.74 6.83 17.26
CA LYS A 242 -2.62 6.06 18.48
C LYS A 242 -2.46 4.58 18.15
N PHE A 243 -1.74 3.86 19.00
CA PHE A 243 -1.61 2.41 18.94
C PHE A 243 -2.98 1.73 18.83
N GLY A 244 -3.11 0.82 17.86
CA GLY A 244 -4.30 -0.01 17.69
C GLY A 244 -5.55 0.72 17.19
N GLU A 245 -5.46 2.03 16.94
CA GLU A 245 -6.54 2.83 16.35
C GLU A 245 -6.17 3.20 14.91
N ILE A 246 -7.16 3.09 14.02
CA ILE A 246 -7.07 3.63 12.67
C ILE A 246 -8.29 4.50 12.36
N LEU A 247 -8.03 5.54 11.58
CA LEU A 247 -9.01 6.36 10.92
C LEU A 247 -8.89 6.14 9.41
N PHE A 248 -10.00 6.03 8.70
CA PHE A 248 -10.00 5.69 7.28
C PHE A 248 -11.07 6.43 6.50
N ARG A 249 -10.83 6.66 5.21
CA ARG A 249 -11.77 7.35 4.31
C ARG A 249 -11.64 6.88 2.87
N ASP A 250 -12.70 7.10 2.10
CA ASP A 250 -12.80 6.66 0.71
C ASP A 250 -11.97 7.51 -0.26
N VAL A 251 -11.55 8.70 0.12
CA VAL A 251 -10.75 9.61 -0.72
C VAL A 251 -9.67 10.29 0.13
N SER A 252 -8.40 10.15 -0.28
CA SER A 252 -7.28 10.74 0.46
C SER A 252 -7.36 12.27 0.47
N CYS A 253 -7.16 12.88 1.64
CA CYS A 253 -7.19 14.34 1.78
C CYS A 253 -6.09 14.83 2.73
N PHE A 254 -5.55 16.01 2.44
CA PHE A 254 -4.49 16.69 3.19
C PHE A 254 -4.76 18.20 3.35
N CYS A 255 -6.00 18.67 3.16
CA CYS A 255 -6.34 20.10 3.15
C CYS A 255 -6.00 20.83 4.46
N GLN A 256 -5.99 20.10 5.58
CA GLN A 256 -5.60 20.58 6.91
C GLN A 256 -4.60 19.59 7.55
N GLY A 257 -3.68 19.07 6.74
CA GLY A 257 -2.88 17.92 7.12
C GLY A 257 -3.71 16.63 7.16
N VAL A 258 -3.24 15.62 7.89
CA VAL A 258 -3.90 14.30 7.92
C VAL A 258 -5.20 14.27 8.73
N HIS A 259 -5.46 15.28 9.57
CA HIS A 259 -6.57 15.30 10.55
C HIS A 259 -7.85 15.98 10.08
N CYS A 260 -8.09 16.12 8.77
CA CYS A 260 -9.29 16.79 8.28
C CYS A 260 -10.55 15.90 8.30
N ASP A 261 -11.74 16.49 8.35
CA ASP A 261 -13.04 15.77 8.30
C ASP A 261 -13.57 15.54 6.87
N CYS A 262 -12.80 15.89 5.84
CA CYS A 262 -13.20 15.72 4.45
C CYS A 262 -13.50 14.25 4.12
N TYR A 263 -14.56 14.02 3.34
CA TYR A 263 -14.99 12.68 2.92
C TYR A 263 -15.33 11.73 4.07
N GLN A 264 -15.84 12.29 5.18
CA GLN A 264 -16.46 11.55 6.29
C GLN A 264 -15.59 10.40 6.81
N PRO A 265 -14.42 10.70 7.41
CA PRO A 265 -13.55 9.67 7.93
C PRO A 265 -14.25 8.85 9.01
N SER A 266 -14.04 7.54 8.97
CA SER A 266 -14.51 6.59 9.97
C SER A 266 -13.36 6.15 10.86
N ARG A 267 -13.63 5.89 12.14
CA ARG A 267 -12.63 5.49 13.13
C ARG A 267 -12.96 4.10 13.68
N ILE A 268 -11.94 3.29 13.91
CA ILE A 268 -12.08 1.96 14.50
C ILE A 268 -10.86 1.61 15.33
N GLN A 269 -11.12 0.99 16.50
CA GLN A 269 -10.10 0.31 17.29
C GLN A 269 -9.85 -1.06 16.62
N ILE A 270 -8.76 -1.18 15.89
CA ILE A 270 -8.42 -2.38 15.11
C ILE A 270 -7.67 -3.43 15.93
N LEU A 271 -6.97 -3.02 16.99
CA LEU A 271 -6.32 -3.88 17.96
C LEU A 271 -6.83 -3.56 19.37
N LYS A 272 -7.09 -4.58 20.18
CA LYS A 272 -7.42 -4.39 21.61
C LYS A 272 -6.25 -3.73 22.34
N SER A 273 -6.56 -2.94 23.37
CA SER A 273 -5.53 -2.36 24.23
C SER A 273 -4.79 -3.50 24.97
N PRO A 274 -3.47 -3.41 25.20
CA PRO A 274 -2.76 -4.38 26.05
C PRO A 274 -3.40 -4.58 27.42
N ASP A 275 -4.10 -3.55 27.94
CA ASP A 275 -4.78 -3.57 29.25
C ASP A 275 -6.02 -4.47 29.30
N GLU A 276 -6.59 -4.89 28.16
CA GLU A 276 -7.78 -5.75 28.09
C GLU A 276 -7.46 -7.25 28.00
N ILE A 277 -6.18 -7.63 27.93
CA ILE A 277 -5.74 -9.03 27.76
C ILE A 277 -5.57 -9.73 29.13
N GLY A 278 -5.70 -8.99 30.24
CA GLY A 278 -5.42 -9.46 31.60
C GLY A 278 -6.57 -10.10 32.39
N GLU A 279 -7.82 -10.02 31.93
CA GLU A 279 -8.96 -10.62 32.63
C GLU A 279 -9.82 -11.40 31.64
N HIS A 280 -9.65 -12.73 31.61
CA HIS A 280 -10.72 -13.73 31.53
C HIS A 280 -10.11 -15.12 31.32
N THR A 281 -9.51 -15.65 32.39
CA THR A 281 -9.52 -17.09 32.65
C THR A 281 -10.45 -17.34 33.83
N ALA A 282 -11.37 -18.30 33.64
CA ALA A 282 -12.24 -18.97 34.61
C ALA A 282 -13.75 -18.71 34.46
N GLU A 283 -14.42 -19.78 34.01
CA GLU A 283 -15.78 -20.26 34.39
C GLU A 283 -17.02 -19.49 33.86
N THR A 284 -18.15 -20.09 33.49
CA THR A 284 -18.68 -21.46 33.35
C THR A 284 -19.99 -21.40 32.53
N ASN A 285 -20.37 -22.54 31.93
CA ASN A 285 -21.72 -23.06 31.64
C ASN A 285 -22.83 -22.15 31.06
N ASP A 286 -23.29 -22.47 29.85
CA ASP A 286 -24.57 -23.19 29.60
C ASP A 286 -25.13 -22.82 28.22
N SER A 287 -25.52 -23.86 27.46
CA SER A 287 -26.49 -23.75 26.36
C SER A 287 -27.88 -24.04 26.95
N PRO A 288 -28.98 -23.39 26.53
CA PRO A 288 -29.61 -23.86 25.29
C PRO A 288 -30.43 -22.83 24.48
N SER A 289 -30.82 -23.32 23.29
CA SER A 289 -32.06 -23.08 22.53
C SER A 289 -32.21 -21.88 21.60
N LYS A 290 -32.58 -22.28 20.37
CA LYS A 290 -33.16 -21.53 19.25
C LYS A 290 -34.39 -20.74 19.68
N ASP A 291 -34.59 -19.56 19.09
CA ASP A 291 -35.89 -19.19 18.53
C ASP A 291 -35.76 -18.12 17.43
N ASN A 292 -36.56 -18.30 16.39
CA ASN A 292 -36.75 -17.42 15.24
C ASN A 292 -37.72 -16.28 15.61
N SER A 293 -37.50 -15.07 15.12
CA SER A 293 -38.57 -14.24 14.53
C SER A 293 -38.02 -13.02 13.77
N ASN A 294 -38.67 -12.74 12.64
CA ASN A 294 -38.46 -11.63 11.70
C ASN A 294 -38.97 -10.28 12.22
N SER A 295 -38.43 -9.18 11.67
CA SER A 295 -39.04 -7.88 11.28
C SER A 295 -38.00 -6.76 11.50
N ASP A 296 -37.93 -5.63 10.81
CA ASP A 296 -38.48 -5.13 9.55
C ASP A 296 -37.57 -3.95 9.15
N THR A 297 -37.69 -3.55 7.89
CA THR A 297 -36.96 -2.49 7.19
C THR A 297 -36.98 -1.10 7.84
N ASN A 298 -35.92 -0.32 7.66
CA ASN A 298 -36.01 1.11 7.32
C ASN A 298 -34.80 1.56 6.49
N LYS A 299 -35.10 2.10 5.30
CA LYS A 299 -34.21 2.85 4.42
C LYS A 299 -34.49 4.33 4.66
N ASP A 300 -33.46 5.11 4.95
CA ASP A 300 -33.54 6.58 4.91
C ASP A 300 -32.79 7.09 3.67
N ASP A 301 -33.53 7.80 2.84
CA ASP A 301 -33.09 8.47 1.61
C ASP A 301 -32.25 9.71 1.93
N ILE A 302 -31.12 9.88 1.23
CA ILE A 302 -30.32 11.11 1.27
C ILE A 302 -30.77 12.03 0.12
N VAL A 303 -31.32 13.19 0.49
CA VAL A 303 -31.69 14.28 -0.42
C VAL A 303 -30.43 15.03 -0.88
N VAL A 304 -30.10 14.96 -2.16
CA VAL A 304 -29.04 15.77 -2.79
C VAL A 304 -29.68 17.03 -3.41
N SER A 305 -29.14 18.22 -3.10
CA SER A 305 -29.69 19.49 -3.55
C SER A 305 -29.54 19.68 -5.08
N PRO A 306 -30.52 20.26 -5.80
CA PRO A 306 -30.56 20.29 -7.27
C PRO A 306 -29.56 21.23 -7.96
N GLU A 307 -28.77 22.02 -7.23
CA GLU A 307 -28.04 23.16 -7.78
C GLU A 307 -26.65 22.83 -8.37
N LEU A 308 -26.25 21.56 -8.41
CA LEU A 308 -24.90 21.15 -8.84
C LEU A 308 -24.85 20.20 -10.05
N VAL A 309 -25.91 20.12 -10.85
CA VAL A 309 -25.95 19.27 -12.05
C VAL A 309 -26.15 20.10 -13.32
N GLY A 310 -25.19 20.00 -14.26
CA GLY A 310 -25.50 20.08 -15.69
C GLY A 310 -25.16 21.37 -16.46
N GLN A 311 -23.89 21.81 -16.48
CA GLN A 311 -23.40 22.62 -17.60
C GLN A 311 -22.13 22.01 -18.19
N LEU A 312 -22.31 21.11 -19.16
CA LEU A 312 -21.29 20.68 -20.10
C LEU A 312 -21.80 20.96 -21.52
N CYS A 313 -21.01 21.69 -22.31
CA CYS A 313 -21.29 22.02 -23.70
C CYS A 313 -21.04 20.79 -24.61
N VAL A 314 -21.89 20.61 -25.61
CA VAL A 314 -21.71 19.64 -26.70
C VAL A 314 -20.77 20.24 -27.75
N VAL A 315 -19.77 19.48 -28.20
CA VAL A 315 -18.93 19.83 -29.36
C VAL A 315 -19.25 18.81 -30.46
N GLU A 316 -19.78 19.28 -31.58
CA GLU A 316 -20.07 18.48 -32.76
C GLU A 316 -18.83 18.39 -33.66
N TYR A 317 -18.43 17.18 -34.06
CA TYR A 317 -17.40 16.94 -35.06
C TYR A 317 -18.06 16.43 -36.35
N GLU A 318 -18.07 17.24 -37.40
CA GLU A 318 -18.45 16.80 -38.74
C GLU A 318 -17.28 16.05 -39.40
N GLY A 319 -17.26 14.73 -39.26
CA GLY A 319 -16.42 13.84 -40.07
C GLY A 319 -17.23 13.30 -41.25
N LYS A 320 -17.00 13.83 -42.46
CA LYS A 320 -17.46 13.20 -43.71
C LYS A 320 -16.61 11.95 -43.99
N PHE A 321 -17.27 10.80 -44.15
CA PHE A 321 -16.68 9.52 -44.54
C PHE A 321 -16.13 9.53 -45.97
#